data_AF-A0A956QL61-F1
#
_entry.id   AF-A0A956QL61-F1
#
_cell.length_a   1.000
_cell.length_b   1.000
_cell.length_c   1.000
_cell.angle_alpha   90.00
_cell.angle_beta   90.00
_cell.angle_gamma   90.00
#
_symmetry.space_group_name_H-M   'P 1'
#
loop_
_entity.id
_entity.type
_entity.pdbx_description
1 polymer ?
#
loop_
_entity_poly.entity_id
_entity_poly.type
_entity_poly.pdbx_seq_one_letter_code
_entity_poly.pdbx_strand_id
1 'polypeptide(L)'
;MERFSEHLNRLKLEGLAEIARLVLLSVALIIFRDALQPPPEVRVWLVLRDLCLALFYLGYLGLARRPQLPPSLANPLAFASTAVISASIWVGKILEPEIKHTAYFLLLILAIGVVEIRRRCFLANATLVLSFWIACGEGRDALWLEMVAVLIALMLAWVSFSERLAALTEQFRAREEQILVQQSLNQALELSKNLHDGLDEEVRNSALELEDRLERVRRMKMEEAALQKAVWHQHRIESLGRLTAGIAHEFNNL
;
A
#
# COMPACT_ATOMS: atom_id res chain seq x y z
N MET A 1 14.53 -3.84 -3.22
CA MET A 1 13.34 -3.37 -2.46
C MET A 1 12.71 -4.47 -1.59
N GLU A 2 12.63 -5.73 -2.02
CA GLU A 2 12.01 -6.81 -1.23
C GLU A 2 12.62 -7.01 0.17
N ARG A 3 13.95 -7.01 0.30
CA ARG A 3 14.61 -7.16 1.61
C ARG A 3 14.33 -6.03 2.60
N PHE A 4 14.05 -4.82 2.12
CA PHE A 4 13.75 -3.66 2.98
C PHE A 4 12.31 -3.68 3.49
N SER A 5 11.38 -4.10 2.62
CA SER A 5 9.99 -4.42 2.96
C SER A 5 9.90 -5.54 4.03
N GLU A 6 10.71 -6.58 3.87
CA GLU A 6 10.75 -7.71 4.79
C GLU A 6 11.29 -7.32 6.19
N HIS A 7 12.29 -6.44 6.23
CA HIS A 7 12.84 -5.93 7.49
C HIS A 7 11.86 -5.03 8.26
N LEU A 8 11.14 -4.15 7.55
CA LEU A 8 10.09 -3.30 8.13
C LEU A 8 8.89 -4.11 8.64
N ASN A 9 8.53 -5.20 7.97
CA ASN A 9 7.48 -6.10 8.45
C ASN A 9 7.89 -6.89 9.69
N ARG A 10 9.17 -7.31 9.79
CA ARG A 10 9.69 -7.97 11.01
C ARG A 10 9.72 -7.02 12.21
N LEU A 11 10.24 -5.81 12.05
CA LEU A 11 10.25 -4.78 13.11
C LEU A 11 8.84 -4.43 13.60
N LYS A 12 7.85 -4.39 12.70
CA LYS A 12 6.43 -4.20 13.06
C LYS A 12 5.86 -5.38 13.85
N LEU A 13 6.16 -6.61 13.45
CA LEU A 13 5.66 -7.83 14.10
C LEU A 13 6.27 -8.04 15.49
N GLU A 14 7.55 -7.74 15.65
CA GLU A 14 8.27 -7.91 16.93
C GLU A 14 7.83 -6.88 17.97
N GLY A 15 7.76 -5.58 17.61
CA GLY A 15 7.24 -4.55 18.53
C GLY A 15 5.77 -4.78 18.91
N LEU A 16 4.96 -5.33 17.99
CA LEU A 16 3.56 -5.68 18.26
C LEU A 16 3.40 -6.90 19.16
N ALA A 17 4.30 -7.89 19.05
CA ALA A 17 4.30 -9.06 19.92
C ALA A 17 4.67 -8.68 21.36
N GLU A 18 5.59 -7.73 21.55
CA GLU A 18 5.95 -7.24 22.87
C GLU A 18 4.83 -6.44 23.54
N ILE A 19 4.14 -5.57 22.79
CA ILE A 19 2.98 -4.84 23.32
C ILE A 19 1.83 -5.79 23.66
N ALA A 20 1.55 -6.78 22.81
CA ALA A 20 0.53 -7.80 23.09
C ALA A 20 0.88 -8.63 24.33
N ARG A 21 2.16 -8.99 24.51
CA ARG A 21 2.64 -9.68 25.72
C ARG A 21 2.51 -8.81 26.97
N LEU A 22 2.82 -7.52 26.89
CA LEU A 22 2.64 -6.56 28.00
C LEU A 22 1.17 -6.43 28.39
N VAL A 23 0.27 -6.31 27.41
CA VAL A 23 -1.18 -6.25 27.66
C VAL A 23 -1.67 -7.55 28.28
N LEU A 24 -1.28 -8.71 27.74
CA LEU A 24 -1.71 -10.02 28.23
C LEU A 24 -1.16 -10.31 29.64
N LEU A 25 0.08 -9.88 29.92
CA LEU A 25 0.69 -9.92 31.25
C LEU A 25 -0.06 -9.03 32.23
N SER A 26 -0.41 -7.80 31.83
CA SER A 26 -1.17 -6.89 32.69
C SER A 26 -2.58 -7.41 32.96
N VAL A 27 -3.30 -7.95 31.97
CA VAL A 27 -4.60 -8.60 32.18
C VAL A 27 -4.48 -9.82 33.11
N ALA A 28 -3.45 -10.64 32.94
CA ALA A 28 -3.19 -11.78 33.83
C ALA A 28 -2.91 -11.32 35.27
N LEU A 29 -2.14 -10.24 35.47
CA LEU A 29 -1.87 -9.67 36.80
C LEU A 29 -3.13 -9.12 37.47
N ILE A 30 -4.05 -8.55 36.70
CA ILE A 30 -5.33 -8.03 37.19
C ILE A 30 -6.24 -9.18 37.64
N ILE A 31 -6.40 -10.21 36.80
CA ILE A 31 -7.17 -11.41 37.13
C ILE A 31 -6.58 -12.13 38.35
N PHE A 32 -5.24 -12.21 38.43
CA PHE A 32 -4.56 -12.87 39.54
C PHE A 32 -4.71 -12.08 40.86
N ARG A 33 -4.75 -10.75 40.79
CA ARG A 33 -4.97 -9.88 41.96
C ARG A 33 -6.41 -9.94 42.45
N ASP A 34 -7.40 -9.93 41.55
CA ASP A 34 -8.83 -10.04 41.91
C ASP A 34 -9.19 -11.39 42.54
N ALA A 35 -8.42 -12.44 42.23
CA ALA A 35 -8.56 -13.73 42.89
C ALA A 35 -8.23 -13.68 44.40
N LEU A 36 -7.57 -12.63 44.90
CA LEU A 36 -7.03 -12.63 46.26
C LEU A 36 -7.98 -12.11 47.36
N GLN A 37 -8.96 -11.18 47.16
CA GLN A 37 -9.58 -10.53 48.35
C GLN A 37 -11.08 -10.11 48.40
N PRO A 38 -11.95 -10.17 47.37
CA PRO A 38 -13.37 -9.82 47.56
C PRO A 38 -14.23 -11.02 48.03
N PRO A 39 -15.36 -10.77 48.72
CA PRO A 39 -16.32 -11.81 49.08
C PRO A 39 -16.79 -12.57 47.82
N PRO A 40 -17.06 -13.90 47.94
CA PRO A 40 -17.22 -14.79 46.79
C PRO A 40 -18.37 -14.36 45.84
N GLU A 41 -19.41 -13.73 46.38
CA GLU A 41 -20.58 -13.29 45.60
C GLU A 41 -20.28 -12.11 44.67
N VAL A 42 -19.48 -11.14 45.11
CA VAL A 42 -19.13 -9.95 44.32
C VAL A 42 -17.98 -10.26 43.34
N ARG A 43 -17.10 -11.19 43.72
CA ARG A 43 -15.95 -11.63 42.91
C ARG A 43 -16.34 -12.15 41.55
N VAL A 44 -17.40 -12.98 41.47
CA VAL A 44 -17.84 -13.56 40.19
C VAL A 44 -18.27 -12.48 39.22
N TRP A 45 -18.99 -11.45 39.70
CA TRP A 45 -19.46 -10.35 38.88
C TRP A 45 -18.33 -9.42 38.41
N LEU A 46 -17.36 -9.13 39.29
CA LEU A 46 -16.16 -8.37 38.94
C LEU A 46 -15.32 -9.07 37.87
N VAL A 47 -15.03 -10.35 38.07
CA VAL A 47 -14.25 -11.15 37.11
C VAL A 47 -14.98 -11.29 35.78
N LEU A 48 -16.30 -11.52 35.79
CA LEU A 48 -17.08 -11.61 34.55
C LEU A 48 -17.11 -10.27 33.80
N ARG A 49 -17.26 -9.15 34.53
CA ARG A 49 -17.17 -7.79 33.95
C ARG A 49 -15.82 -7.55 33.30
N ASP A 50 -14.73 -7.85 34.00
CA ASP A 50 -13.38 -7.60 33.52
C ASP A 50 -13.01 -8.51 32.35
N LEU A 51 -13.49 -9.75 32.36
CA LEU A 51 -13.39 -10.66 31.20
C LEU A 51 -14.14 -10.10 29.99
N CYS A 52 -15.37 -9.61 30.17
CA CYS A 52 -16.14 -8.97 29.11
C CYS A 52 -15.45 -7.72 28.55
N LEU A 53 -14.88 -6.87 29.42
CA LEU A 53 -14.12 -5.69 29.02
C LEU A 53 -12.84 -6.07 28.26
N ALA A 54 -12.10 -7.07 28.74
CA ALA A 54 -10.92 -7.58 28.07
C ALA A 54 -11.24 -8.17 26.69
N LEU A 55 -12.30 -8.98 26.59
CA LEU A 55 -12.77 -9.53 25.31
C LEU A 55 -13.25 -8.44 24.36
N PHE A 56 -13.96 -7.43 24.86
CA PHE A 56 -14.38 -6.28 24.08
C PHE A 56 -13.17 -5.50 23.55
N TYR A 57 -12.15 -5.27 24.39
CA TYR A 57 -10.94 -4.56 24.00
C TYR A 57 -10.08 -5.34 23.01
N LEU A 58 -9.95 -6.67 23.19
CA LEU A 58 -9.30 -7.56 22.23
C LEU A 58 -10.05 -7.59 20.90
N GLY A 59 -11.38 -7.64 20.93
CA GLY A 59 -12.23 -7.53 19.75
C GLY A 59 -12.02 -6.19 19.05
N TYR A 60 -11.97 -5.09 19.81
CA TYR A 60 -11.69 -3.75 19.30
C TYR A 60 -10.29 -3.65 18.68
N LEU A 61 -9.25 -4.13 19.35
CA LEU A 61 -7.89 -4.20 18.81
C LEU A 61 -7.83 -5.02 17.51
N GLY A 62 -8.55 -6.15 17.47
CA GLY A 62 -8.67 -6.98 16.27
C GLY A 62 -9.36 -6.25 15.11
N LEU A 63 -10.43 -5.50 15.41
CA LEU A 63 -11.18 -4.69 14.45
C LEU A 63 -10.37 -3.48 13.98
N ALA A 64 -9.77 -2.71 14.90
CA ALA A 64 -8.97 -1.52 14.62
C ALA A 64 -7.70 -1.85 13.81
N ARG A 65 -7.22 -3.09 13.86
CA ARG A 65 -6.12 -3.59 13.00
C ARG A 65 -6.56 -3.92 11.59
N ARG A 66 -7.86 -4.07 11.31
CA ARG A 66 -8.32 -4.27 9.94
C ARG A 66 -8.25 -2.94 9.18
N PRO A 67 -7.51 -2.87 8.05
CA PRO A 67 -7.34 -1.63 7.27
C PRO A 67 -8.65 -1.11 6.65
N GLN A 68 -9.75 -1.84 6.82
CA GLN A 68 -11.06 -1.54 6.23
C GLN A 68 -11.95 -0.65 7.12
N LEU A 69 -11.62 -0.50 8.40
CA LEU A 69 -12.45 0.33 9.28
C LEU A 69 -12.16 1.81 9.04
N PRO A 70 -13.16 2.60 8.58
CA PRO A 70 -12.94 4.00 8.35
C PRO A 70 -12.62 4.69 9.68
N PRO A 71 -11.69 5.66 9.69
CA PRO A 71 -11.30 6.38 10.90
C PRO A 71 -12.47 7.17 11.53
N SER A 72 -13.57 7.40 10.80
CA SER A 72 -14.80 7.96 11.35
C SER A 72 -15.49 7.06 12.37
N LEU A 73 -15.35 5.73 12.25
CA LEU A 73 -15.96 4.74 13.16
C LEU A 73 -14.96 4.25 14.23
N ALA A 74 -13.69 4.11 13.87
CA ALA A 74 -12.68 3.57 14.79
C ALA A 74 -12.45 4.46 16.02
N ASN A 75 -12.41 5.78 15.83
CA ASN A 75 -12.14 6.76 16.89
C ASN A 75 -13.28 6.90 17.93
N PRO A 76 -14.56 7.08 17.54
CA PRO A 76 -15.64 7.16 18.53
C PRO A 76 -15.80 5.86 19.31
N LEU A 77 -15.50 4.70 18.69
CA LEU A 77 -15.55 3.41 19.36
C LEU A 77 -14.40 3.24 20.36
N ALA A 78 -13.18 3.72 20.01
CA ALA A 78 -12.06 3.84 20.96
C ALA A 78 -12.44 4.71 22.16
N PHE A 79 -13.02 5.88 21.89
CA PHE A 79 -13.44 6.83 22.92
C PHE A 79 -14.51 6.23 23.84
N ALA A 80 -15.55 5.63 23.27
CA ALA A 80 -16.60 4.94 24.02
C ALA A 80 -16.01 3.82 24.89
N SER A 81 -15.09 3.01 24.35
CA SER A 81 -14.43 1.93 25.10
C SER A 81 -13.61 2.48 26.27
N THR A 82 -12.86 3.56 26.06
CA THR A 82 -12.03 4.21 27.07
C THR A 82 -12.90 4.82 28.17
N ALA A 83 -14.03 5.44 27.80
CA ALA A 83 -14.99 5.98 28.75
C ALA A 83 -15.62 4.86 29.61
N VAL A 84 -16.02 3.74 29.00
CA VAL A 84 -16.58 2.59 29.72
C VAL A 84 -15.55 1.99 30.68
N ILE A 85 -14.30 1.81 30.25
CA ILE A 85 -13.24 1.29 31.13
C ILE A 85 -12.95 2.26 32.29
N SER A 86 -12.85 3.56 32.00
CA SER A 86 -12.61 4.57 33.04
C SER A 86 -13.73 4.63 34.07
N ALA A 87 -14.99 4.56 33.61
CA ALA A 87 -16.15 4.48 34.48
C ALA A 87 -16.16 3.19 35.30
N SER A 88 -15.74 2.06 34.73
CA SER A 88 -15.63 0.78 35.44
C SER A 88 -14.59 0.85 36.56
N ILE A 89 -13.42 1.44 36.30
CA ILE A 89 -12.37 1.64 37.34
C ILE A 89 -12.91 2.55 38.45
N TRP A 90 -13.64 3.60 38.09
CA TRP A 90 -14.25 4.52 39.06
C TRP A 90 -15.29 3.82 39.95
N VAL A 91 -16.16 2.98 39.37
CA VAL A 91 -17.11 2.16 40.14
C VAL A 91 -16.37 1.18 41.05
N GLY A 92 -15.30 0.55 40.55
CA GLY A 92 -14.43 -0.33 41.36
C GLY A 92 -13.86 0.39 42.58
N LYS A 93 -13.48 1.66 42.43
CA LYS A 93 -13.03 2.49 43.56
C LYS A 93 -14.11 2.72 44.61
N ILE A 94 -15.35 2.98 44.20
CA ILE A 94 -16.46 3.19 45.13
C ILE A 94 -16.74 1.92 45.94
N LEU A 95 -16.64 0.76 45.30
CA LEU A 95 -16.88 -0.53 45.95
C LEU A 95 -15.70 -0.95 46.85
N GLU A 96 -14.46 -0.65 46.44
CA GLU A 96 -13.23 -1.10 47.09
C GLU A 96 -12.23 0.07 47.22
N PRO A 97 -12.41 0.97 48.20
CA PRO A 97 -11.59 2.18 48.36
C PRO A 97 -10.15 1.88 48.79
N GLU A 98 -9.90 0.74 49.44
CA GLU A 98 -8.56 0.34 49.90
C GLU A 98 -7.61 -0.02 48.74
N ILE A 99 -8.14 -0.27 47.55
CA ILE A 99 -7.36 -0.66 46.39
C ILE A 99 -6.78 0.57 45.71
N LYS A 100 -5.45 0.57 45.51
CA LYS A 100 -4.78 1.56 44.66
C LYS A 100 -5.15 1.33 43.19
N HIS A 101 -6.04 2.19 42.67
CA HIS A 101 -6.54 2.13 41.29
C HIS A 101 -5.66 2.87 40.26
N THR A 102 -4.66 3.63 40.72
CA THR A 102 -3.77 4.43 39.87
C THR A 102 -3.03 3.60 38.80
N ALA A 103 -2.65 2.36 39.11
CA ALA A 103 -2.00 1.47 38.14
C ALA A 103 -2.88 1.18 36.90
N TYR A 104 -4.20 1.05 37.08
CA TYR A 104 -5.14 0.82 35.97
C TYR A 104 -5.22 2.02 35.04
N PHE A 105 -5.24 3.23 35.60
CA PHE A 105 -5.23 4.47 34.82
C PHE A 105 -3.92 4.64 34.03
N LEU A 106 -2.77 4.29 34.62
CA LEU A 106 -1.48 4.30 33.90
C LEU A 106 -1.47 3.37 32.69
N LEU A 107 -1.96 2.14 32.87
CA LEU A 107 -2.08 1.17 31.78
C LEU A 107 -3.03 1.66 30.69
N LEU A 108 -4.15 2.28 31.08
CA LEU A 108 -5.12 2.84 30.13
C LEU A 108 -4.52 3.99 29.31
N ILE A 109 -3.76 4.89 29.94
CA ILE A 109 -3.06 6.00 29.25
C ILE A 109 -2.07 5.45 28.22
N LEU A 110 -1.26 4.46 28.60
CA LEU A 110 -0.32 3.81 27.68
C LEU A 110 -1.05 3.15 26.51
N ALA A 111 -2.16 2.46 26.78
CA ALA A 111 -2.96 1.80 25.75
C ALA A 111 -3.55 2.81 24.74
N ILE A 112 -4.01 3.98 25.20
CA ILE A 112 -4.50 5.06 24.33
C ILE A 112 -3.40 5.53 23.36
N GLY A 113 -2.17 5.72 23.85
CA GLY A 113 -1.03 6.12 23.03
C GLY A 113 -0.65 5.12 21.95
N VAL A 114 -0.94 3.84 22.17
CA VAL A 114 -0.70 2.79 21.17
C VAL A 114 -1.81 2.73 20.14
N VAL A 115 -3.08 2.87 20.54
CA VAL A 115 -4.22 2.55 19.68
C VAL A 115 -4.66 3.71 18.79
N GLU A 116 -4.60 4.94 19.30
CA GLU A 116 -5.10 6.12 18.61
C GLU A 116 -4.28 6.51 17.38
N ILE A 117 -4.97 6.97 16.33
CA ILE A 117 -4.35 7.42 15.07
C ILE A 117 -4.46 8.94 14.92
N ARG A 118 -5.48 9.57 15.54
CA ARG A 118 -5.71 11.02 15.43
C ARG A 118 -5.32 11.75 16.71
N ARG A 119 -4.54 12.83 16.56
CA ARG A 119 -4.10 13.68 17.67
C ARG A 119 -5.25 14.22 18.52
N ARG A 120 -6.36 14.64 17.89
CA ARG A 120 -7.53 15.18 18.62
C ARG A 120 -8.20 14.12 19.50
N CYS A 121 -8.28 12.88 19.02
CA CYS A 121 -8.89 11.75 19.74
C CYS A 121 -7.98 11.28 20.88
N PHE A 122 -6.67 11.20 20.64
CA PHE A 122 -5.68 10.97 21.70
C PHE A 122 -5.83 11.99 22.84
N LEU A 123 -5.86 13.29 22.52
CA LEU A 123 -6.00 14.34 23.53
C LEU A 123 -7.33 14.21 24.28
N ALA A 124 -8.45 13.99 23.58
CA ALA A 124 -9.76 13.81 24.22
C ALA A 124 -9.78 12.62 25.18
N ASN A 125 -9.24 11.47 24.77
CA ASN A 125 -9.14 10.28 25.62
C ASN A 125 -8.20 10.49 26.81
N ALA A 126 -7.03 11.10 26.59
CA ALA A 126 -6.10 11.43 27.68
C ALA A 126 -6.74 12.38 28.70
N THR A 127 -7.44 13.42 28.26
CA THR A 127 -8.16 14.34 29.15
C THR A 127 -9.28 13.65 29.91
N LEU A 128 -10.01 12.74 29.26
CA LEU A 128 -11.06 11.95 29.90
C LEU A 128 -10.44 11.09 31.01
N VAL A 129 -9.41 10.31 30.70
CA VAL A 129 -8.76 9.42 31.67
C VAL A 129 -8.15 10.20 32.84
N LEU A 130 -7.49 11.33 32.57
CA LEU A 130 -6.97 12.22 33.60
C LEU A 130 -8.07 12.76 34.51
N SER A 131 -9.22 13.15 33.95
CA SER A 131 -10.35 13.66 34.75
C SER A 131 -10.89 12.58 35.72
N PHE A 132 -11.03 11.34 35.25
CA PHE A 132 -11.41 10.21 36.10
C PHE A 132 -10.35 9.88 37.15
N TRP A 133 -9.07 9.91 36.79
CA TRP A 133 -7.97 9.68 37.74
C TRP A 133 -7.95 10.77 38.83
N ILE A 134 -8.10 12.04 38.48
CA ILE A 134 -8.17 13.15 39.44
C ILE A 134 -9.39 12.99 40.37
N ALA A 135 -10.55 12.62 39.83
CA ALA A 135 -11.74 12.32 40.62
C ALA A 135 -11.56 11.13 41.57
N CYS A 136 -10.64 10.21 41.23
CA CYS A 136 -10.24 9.09 42.07
C CYS A 136 -9.14 9.42 43.08
N GLY A 137 -8.47 10.58 43.05
CA GLY A 137 -7.36 10.87 43.96
C GLY A 137 -7.80 10.96 45.43
N GLU A 138 -7.13 10.23 46.33
CA GLU A 138 -7.33 10.31 47.78
C GLU A 138 -6.04 10.73 48.50
N GLY A 139 -6.15 11.75 49.37
CA GLY A 139 -5.07 12.19 50.26
C GLY A 139 -3.97 13.03 49.59
N ARG A 140 -3.57 14.15 50.21
CA ARG A 140 -2.56 15.06 49.63
C ARG A 140 -1.15 14.48 49.58
N ASP A 141 -0.83 13.53 50.46
CA ASP A 141 0.55 13.14 50.72
C ASP A 141 1.09 12.10 49.73
N ALA A 142 0.22 11.32 49.08
CA ALA A 142 0.59 10.34 48.04
C ALA A 142 0.39 10.87 46.60
N LEU A 143 -0.35 11.98 46.43
CA LEU A 143 -0.69 12.52 45.11
C LEU A 143 0.54 12.89 44.27
N TRP A 144 1.63 13.35 44.88
CA TRP A 144 2.81 13.77 44.12
C TRP A 144 3.47 12.62 43.35
N LEU A 145 3.72 11.48 44.01
CA LEU A 145 4.33 10.30 43.36
C LEU A 145 3.42 9.75 42.25
N GLU A 146 2.12 9.74 42.49
CA GLU A 146 1.14 9.30 41.50
C GLU A 146 1.03 10.27 40.31
N MET A 147 1.07 11.58 40.54
CA MET A 147 1.14 12.59 39.47
C MET A 147 2.37 12.39 38.60
N VAL A 148 3.54 12.16 39.21
CA VAL A 148 4.77 11.90 38.45
C VAL A 148 4.64 10.65 37.59
N ALA A 149 4.09 9.55 38.14
CA ALA A 149 3.87 8.33 37.37
C ALA A 149 2.90 8.55 36.19
N VAL A 150 1.81 9.30 36.40
CA VAL A 150 0.83 9.64 35.36
C VAL A 150 1.45 10.50 34.27
N LEU A 151 2.27 11.48 34.64
CA LEU A 151 3.00 12.31 33.68
C LEU A 151 3.98 11.48 32.85
N ILE A 152 4.72 10.56 33.48
CA ILE A 152 5.63 9.65 32.76
C ILE A 152 4.83 8.77 31.77
N ALA A 153 3.72 8.19 32.21
CA ALA A 153 2.88 7.37 31.33
C ALA A 153 2.31 8.19 30.16
N LEU A 154 1.91 9.44 30.40
CA LEU A 154 1.43 10.34 29.35
C LEU A 154 2.52 10.70 28.35
N MET A 155 3.76 10.95 28.82
CA MET A 155 4.90 11.19 27.94
C MET A 155 5.23 9.96 27.09
N LEU A 156 5.26 8.77 27.68
CA LEU A 156 5.49 7.53 26.94
C LEU A 156 4.40 7.27 25.90
N ALA A 157 3.13 7.47 26.27
CA ALA A 157 2.00 7.35 25.36
C ALA A 157 2.08 8.37 24.21
N TRP A 158 2.56 9.58 24.49
CA TRP A 158 2.77 10.60 23.47
C TRP A 158 3.90 10.24 22.51
N VAL A 159 5.03 9.74 23.03
CA VAL A 159 6.16 9.28 22.22
C VAL A 159 5.73 8.14 21.31
N SER A 160 5.07 7.11 21.85
CA SER A 160 4.57 5.97 21.06
C SER A 160 3.59 6.41 19.97
N PHE A 161 2.70 7.36 20.30
CA PHE A 161 1.77 7.94 19.33
C PHE A 161 2.51 8.69 18.22
N SER A 162 3.53 9.48 18.58
CA SER A 162 4.31 10.28 17.63
C SER A 162 5.10 9.42 16.65
N GLU A 163 5.75 8.35 17.12
CA GLU A 163 6.47 7.40 16.28
C GLU A 163 5.52 6.71 15.30
N ARG A 164 4.34 6.28 15.77
CA ARG A 164 3.33 5.64 14.93
C ARG A 164 2.82 6.59 13.85
N LEU A 165 2.61 7.86 14.19
CA LEU A 165 2.19 8.89 13.24
C LEU A 165 3.28 9.15 12.17
N ALA A 166 4.55 9.21 12.58
CA ALA A 166 5.68 9.35 11.66
C ALA A 166 5.76 8.15 10.69
N ALA A 167 5.69 6.93 11.22
CA ALA A 167 5.73 5.70 10.44
C ALA A 167 4.55 5.56 9.45
N LEU A 168 3.36 6.07 9.82
CA LEU A 168 2.22 6.14 8.91
C LEU A 168 2.46 7.17 7.80
N THR A 169 3.01 8.34 8.14
CA THR A 169 3.29 9.40 7.17
C THR A 169 4.32 8.95 6.13
N GLU A 170 5.38 8.24 6.56
CA GLU A 170 6.35 7.62 5.65
C GLU A 170 5.71 6.59 4.73
N GLN A 171 4.79 5.77 5.23
CA GLN A 171 4.06 4.81 4.39
C GLN A 171 3.19 5.49 3.35
N PHE A 172 2.53 6.60 3.70
CA PHE A 172 1.76 7.37 2.72
C PHE A 172 2.65 7.98 1.66
N ARG A 173 3.79 8.57 2.04
CA ARG A 173 4.78 9.10 1.08
C ARG A 173 5.32 8.01 0.15
N ALA A 174 5.71 6.86 0.70
CA ALA A 174 6.19 5.73 -0.09
C ALA A 174 5.11 5.20 -1.06
N ARG A 175 3.83 5.22 -0.67
CA ARG A 175 2.72 4.85 -1.57
C ARG A 175 2.49 5.88 -2.67
N GLU A 176 2.56 7.17 -2.36
CA GLU A 176 2.45 8.24 -3.35
C GLU A 176 3.58 8.15 -4.38
N GLU A 177 4.82 7.95 -3.92
CA GLU A 177 5.97 7.72 -4.81
C GLU A 177 5.78 6.49 -5.70
N GLN A 178 5.27 5.38 -5.15
CA GLN A 178 4.95 4.18 -5.94
C GLN A 178 3.90 4.45 -7.02
N ILE A 179 2.86 5.21 -6.71
CA ILE A 179 1.82 5.58 -7.69
C ILE A 179 2.44 6.44 -8.80
N LEU A 180 3.28 7.41 -8.47
CA LEU A 180 3.95 8.27 -9.44
C LEU A 180 4.91 7.48 -10.34
N VAL A 181 5.71 6.58 -9.76
CA VAL A 181 6.59 5.70 -10.53
C VAL A 181 5.77 4.82 -11.47
N GLN A 182 4.67 4.24 -10.99
CA GLN A 182 3.79 3.41 -11.82
C GLN A 182 3.14 4.20 -12.96
N GLN A 183 2.73 5.44 -12.71
CA GLN A 183 2.22 6.34 -13.75
C GLN A 183 3.29 6.66 -14.79
N SER A 184 4.51 6.98 -14.37
CA SER A 184 5.62 7.27 -15.29
C SER A 184 6.00 6.06 -16.15
N LEU A 185 5.96 4.85 -15.58
CA LEU A 185 6.20 3.61 -16.30
C LEU A 185 5.12 3.36 -17.36
N ASN A 186 3.85 3.57 -16.99
CA ASN A 186 2.74 3.40 -17.93
C ASN A 186 2.84 4.39 -19.10
N GLN A 187 3.20 5.65 -18.83
CA GLN A 187 3.43 6.65 -19.88
C GLN A 187 4.59 6.26 -20.81
N ALA A 188 5.71 5.80 -20.24
CA ALA A 188 6.85 5.34 -21.05
C ALA A 188 6.48 4.13 -21.92
N LEU A 189 5.68 3.21 -21.39
CA LEU A 189 5.20 2.03 -22.11
C LEU A 189 4.23 2.41 -23.24
N GLU A 190 3.34 3.37 -23.00
CA GLU A 190 2.42 3.90 -24.02
C GLU A 190 3.18 4.61 -25.14
N LEU A 191 4.17 5.44 -24.80
CA LEU A 191 5.03 6.10 -25.79
C LEU A 191 5.83 5.08 -26.61
N SER A 192 6.38 4.06 -25.95
CA SER A 192 7.10 2.98 -26.64
C SER A 192 6.20 2.21 -27.61
N LYS A 193 4.93 1.97 -27.25
CA LYS A 193 3.97 1.33 -28.16
C LYS A 193 3.66 2.21 -29.35
N ASN A 194 3.38 3.50 -29.14
CA ASN A 194 3.09 4.43 -30.22
C ASN A 194 4.27 4.56 -31.21
N LEU A 195 5.52 4.55 -30.70
CA LEU A 195 6.70 4.53 -31.56
C LEU A 195 6.83 3.21 -32.34
N HIS A 196 6.53 2.08 -31.70
CA HIS A 196 6.58 0.79 -32.36
C HIS A 196 5.53 0.67 -33.47
N ASP A 197 4.29 1.08 -33.19
CA ASP A 197 3.20 1.08 -34.16
C ASP A 197 3.51 1.98 -35.36
N GLY A 198 4.11 3.16 -35.11
CA GLY A 198 4.55 4.07 -36.17
C GLY A 198 5.66 3.48 -37.05
N LEU A 199 6.65 2.82 -36.44
CA LEU A 199 7.72 2.13 -37.18
C LEU A 199 7.17 0.96 -38.00
N ASP A 200 6.24 0.19 -37.45
CA ASP A 200 5.61 -0.93 -38.16
C ASP A 200 4.81 -0.43 -39.38
N GLU A 201 4.12 0.70 -39.26
CA GLU A 201 3.43 1.34 -40.38
C GLU A 201 4.42 1.85 -41.44
N GLU A 202 5.52 2.49 -41.05
CA GLU A 202 6.56 2.96 -41.96
C GLU A 202 7.26 1.80 -42.69
N VAL A 203 7.59 0.73 -41.99
CA VAL A 203 8.17 -0.50 -42.57
C VAL A 203 7.20 -1.12 -43.59
N ARG A 204 5.92 -1.20 -43.24
CA ARG A 204 4.88 -1.71 -44.15
C ARG A 204 4.74 -0.84 -45.40
N ASN A 205 4.72 0.48 -45.26
CA ASN A 205 4.64 1.40 -46.41
C ASN A 205 5.88 1.30 -47.30
N SER A 206 7.07 1.21 -46.69
CA SER A 206 8.32 1.00 -47.41
C SER A 206 8.35 -0.33 -48.17
N ALA A 207 7.81 -1.39 -47.58
CA ALA A 207 7.68 -2.69 -48.24
C ALA A 207 6.76 -2.63 -49.46
N LEU A 208 5.62 -1.94 -49.36
CA LEU A 208 4.70 -1.71 -50.49
C LEU A 208 5.35 -0.87 -51.60
N GLU A 209 6.11 0.17 -51.24
CA GLU A 209 6.82 1.00 -52.22
C GLU A 209 7.90 0.20 -52.95
N LEU A 210 8.65 -0.64 -52.22
CA LEU A 210 9.65 -1.54 -52.81
C LEU A 210 9.02 -2.54 -53.77
N GLU A 211 7.86 -3.10 -53.43
CA GLU A 211 7.11 -4.02 -54.30
C GLU A 211 6.69 -3.33 -55.61
N ASP A 212 6.13 -2.13 -55.53
CA ASP A 212 5.75 -1.34 -56.72
C ASP A 212 6.96 -0.97 -57.59
N ARG A 213 8.08 -0.57 -56.97
CA ARG A 213 9.35 -0.30 -57.71
C ARG A 213 9.85 -1.57 -58.41
N LEU A 214 9.79 -2.73 -57.77
CA LEU A 214 10.18 -4.01 -58.37
C LEU A 214 9.27 -4.38 -59.54
N GLU A 215 7.97 -4.14 -59.42
CA GLU A 215 7.02 -4.40 -60.50
C GLU A 215 7.29 -3.49 -61.70
N ARG A 216 7.53 -2.19 -61.48
CA ARG A 216 7.92 -1.24 -62.53
C ARG A 216 9.19 -1.68 -63.26
N VAL A 217 10.22 -2.09 -62.51
CA VAL A 217 11.48 -2.61 -63.11
C VAL A 217 11.23 -3.87 -63.92
N ARG A 218 10.37 -4.80 -63.45
CA ARG A 218 10.01 -6.00 -64.22
C ARG A 218 9.32 -5.65 -65.54
N ARG A 219 8.37 -4.71 -65.53
CA ARG A 219 7.68 -4.26 -66.75
C ARG A 219 8.65 -3.64 -67.75
N MET A 220 9.52 -2.73 -67.31
CA MET A 220 10.55 -2.13 -68.17
C MET A 220 11.48 -3.18 -68.78
N LYS A 221 11.92 -4.19 -68.00
CA LYS A 221 12.74 -5.28 -68.53
C LYS A 221 12.01 -6.14 -69.58
N MET A 222 10.71 -6.38 -69.41
CA MET A 222 9.91 -7.10 -70.40
C MET A 222 9.78 -6.29 -71.70
N GLU A 223 9.53 -4.98 -71.59
CA GLU A 223 9.48 -4.07 -72.74
C GLU A 223 10.82 -3.99 -73.48
N GLU A 224 11.93 -3.87 -72.75
CA GLU A 224 13.28 -3.86 -73.32
C GLU A 224 13.57 -5.17 -74.08
N ALA A 225 13.24 -6.32 -73.49
CA ALA A 225 13.41 -7.61 -74.15
C ALA A 225 12.54 -7.74 -75.42
N ALA A 226 11.32 -7.20 -75.41
CA ALA A 226 10.45 -7.17 -76.58
C ALA A 226 11.01 -6.29 -77.70
N LEU A 227 11.53 -5.10 -77.36
CA LEU A 227 12.16 -4.18 -78.30
C LEU A 227 13.46 -4.79 -78.90
N GLN A 228 14.31 -5.39 -78.07
CA GLN A 228 15.52 -6.08 -78.56
C GLN A 228 15.17 -7.20 -79.54
N LYS A 229 14.11 -7.97 -79.27
CA LYS A 229 13.63 -9.02 -80.17
C LYS A 229 13.12 -8.44 -81.50
N ALA A 230 12.43 -7.29 -81.46
CA ALA A 230 11.96 -6.59 -82.65
C ALA A 230 13.13 -6.06 -83.51
N VAL A 231 14.13 -5.43 -82.88
CA VAL A 231 15.36 -4.95 -83.55
C VAL A 231 16.11 -6.11 -84.18
N TRP A 232 16.27 -7.22 -83.46
CA TRP A 232 16.90 -8.43 -83.99
C TRP A 232 16.14 -8.97 -85.21
N HIS A 233 14.81 -8.96 -85.17
CA HIS A 233 14.00 -9.42 -86.30
C HIS A 233 14.12 -8.49 -87.52
N GLN A 234 14.17 -7.18 -87.32
CA GLN A 234 14.43 -6.20 -88.39
C GLN A 234 15.80 -6.42 -89.03
N HIS A 235 16.86 -6.56 -88.23
CA HIS A 235 18.20 -6.88 -88.75
C HIS A 235 18.23 -8.20 -89.52
N ARG A 236 17.50 -9.22 -89.05
CA ARG A 236 17.38 -10.48 -89.76
C ARG A 236 16.69 -10.30 -91.12
N ILE A 237 15.60 -9.54 -91.19
CA ILE A 237 14.91 -9.24 -92.46
C ILE A 237 15.80 -8.42 -93.41
N GLU A 238 16.51 -7.41 -92.90
CA GLU A 238 17.45 -6.61 -93.71
C GLU A 238 18.59 -7.47 -94.27
N SER A 239 19.19 -8.33 -93.44
CA SER A 239 20.25 -9.25 -93.86
C SER A 239 19.76 -10.23 -94.93
N LEU A 240 18.54 -10.76 -94.78
CA LEU A 240 17.89 -11.58 -95.80
C LEU A 240 17.66 -10.78 -97.09
N GLY A 241 17.15 -9.55 -96.99
CA GLY A 241 16.93 -8.66 -98.14
C GLY A 241 18.21 -8.33 -98.91
N ARG A 242 19.33 -8.08 -98.23
CA ARG A 242 20.65 -7.90 -98.88
C ARG A 242 21.12 -9.18 -99.57
N LEU A 243 20.92 -10.33 -98.95
CA LEU A 243 21.25 -11.63 -99.54
C LEU A 243 20.44 -11.90 -100.81
N THR A 244 19.12 -11.69 -100.80
CA THR A 244 18.29 -11.85 -102.00
C THR A 244 18.64 -10.84 -103.08
N ALA A 245 18.95 -9.58 -102.73
CA ALA A 245 19.42 -8.59 -103.69
C ALA A 245 20.77 -8.99 -104.33
N GLY A 246 21.70 -9.55 -103.53
CA GLY A 246 22.96 -10.10 -104.03
C GLY A 246 22.75 -11.28 -104.98
N ILE A 247 21.89 -12.24 -104.61
CA ILE A 247 21.55 -13.39 -105.45
C ILE A 247 20.86 -12.95 -106.74
N ALA A 248 19.94 -11.98 -106.68
CA ALA A 248 19.28 -11.44 -107.87
C ALA A 248 20.27 -10.74 -108.81
N HIS A 249 21.26 -10.04 -108.25
CA HIS A 249 22.32 -9.42 -109.04
C HIS A 249 23.24 -10.46 -109.70
N GLU A 250 23.54 -11.58 -109.03
CA GLU A 250 24.30 -12.69 -109.62
C GLU A 250 23.51 -13.39 -110.73
N PHE A 251 22.20 -13.61 -110.54
CA PHE A 251 21.33 -14.18 -111.57
C PHE A 251 21.16 -13.29 -112.80
N ASN A 252 21.17 -11.97 -112.63
CA ASN A 252 21.08 -11.02 -113.76
C ASN A 252 22.40 -10.91 -114.55
N ASN A 253 23.50 -11.43 -114.01
CA ASN A 253 24.81 -11.47 -114.66
C ASN A 253 25.14 -12.85 -115.30
N LEU A 254 24.21 -13.80 -115.23
CA LEU A 254 24.24 -15.10 -115.94
C LEU A 254 23.41 -15.02 -117.23
#